data_AF-A0A212L8M3-F1
#
_entry.id   AF-A0A212L8M3-F1
#
_cell.length_a   1.000
_cell.length_b   1.000
_cell.length_c   1.000
_cell.angle_alpha   90.00
_cell.angle_beta   90.00
_cell.angle_gamma   90.00
#
_symmetry.space_group_name_H-M   'P 1'
#
loop_
_entity.id
_entity.type
_entity.pdbx_description
1 polymer ?
#
loop_
_entity_poly.entity_id
_entity_poly.type
_entity_poly.pdbx_seq_one_letter_code
_entity_poly.pdbx_strand_id
1 'polypeptide(L)'
;MKKIATLLLAAGLVFGAATGASAIDFKAKGQWIMSFDYGQNGGFTGGNGQTGFNGGKAGNSSYRNADEFEASQRVRLQLDAVASEALSGTVFFEIGANTWGQSKTGGALGADDNQNIKLKNAYIDWLVPQTDLKVRMGIQGMALPSFTTESQVFNDDVAGITASYQINENVAVTALWARPFNDNYSNGTGTNAQANNYMDNVDVGALLVPLTFDGVKVTPWVMYAAIGPNAFRDDTGYFGNVSGTSKKFPTAGLFPAGGARHKDGSAVTGYKLNEYGNIFWAGLTGEVTMFDPIRIAWDFNYGSATYDQSRLNRSGWLASLLAEYKLDWAIPGIYGWYGSGDDSNPSNGSGRMPSLSVNNSNNGFSNFAFNGNPYIAREAILGYSMAGTWGVGARLKDMSFLENLKHTLRVNLIGGTNNPTMAKRMSNSWGGGNIAANSNSIGMDPLYMTTQDYAMEVGLTNTYKMYDNFTIMLDAAYLATWLDQSKSVWGNSKMNGKSDEVRDPWNVNVSFVYSF
;
A
#
# COMPACT_ATOMS: atom_id res chain seq x y z
N MET A 1 20.78 -22.78 -32.64
CA MET A 1 19.35 -22.89 -33.04
C MET A 1 18.78 -24.31 -32.94
N LYS A 2 19.40 -25.36 -33.51
CA LYS A 2 18.87 -26.73 -33.42
C LYS A 2 18.74 -27.28 -31.98
N LYS A 3 19.67 -26.96 -31.06
CA LYS A 3 19.63 -27.42 -29.65
C LYS A 3 18.53 -26.76 -28.78
N ILE A 4 18.11 -25.53 -29.09
CA ILE A 4 17.05 -24.81 -28.35
C ILE A 4 15.66 -25.31 -28.77
N ALA A 5 15.47 -25.57 -30.07
CA ALA A 5 14.25 -26.16 -30.59
C ALA A 5 14.01 -27.58 -30.02
N THR A 6 15.07 -28.38 -29.85
CA THR A 6 14.97 -29.72 -29.23
C THR A 6 14.61 -29.65 -27.73
N LEU A 7 15.06 -28.63 -27.00
CA LEU A 7 14.67 -28.40 -25.60
C LEU A 7 13.21 -27.94 -25.47
N LEU A 8 12.73 -27.08 -26.37
CA LEU A 8 11.32 -26.68 -26.42
C LEU A 8 10.39 -27.83 -26.86
N LEU A 9 10.84 -28.68 -27.77
CA LEU A 9 10.14 -29.91 -28.17
C LEU A 9 10.17 -30.98 -27.08
N ALA A 10 11.27 -31.10 -26.32
CA ALA A 10 11.35 -32.00 -25.16
C ALA A 10 10.46 -31.50 -24.01
N ALA A 11 10.39 -30.19 -23.77
CA ALA A 11 9.41 -29.61 -22.84
C ALA A 11 7.97 -29.90 -23.32
N GLY A 12 7.68 -29.69 -24.61
CA GLY A 12 6.39 -30.03 -25.23
C GLY A 12 6.01 -31.51 -25.16
N LEU A 13 6.99 -32.43 -25.24
CA LEU A 13 6.79 -33.88 -25.12
C LEU A 13 6.59 -34.33 -23.66
N VAL A 14 7.20 -33.65 -22.69
CA VAL A 14 6.91 -33.87 -21.25
C VAL A 14 5.49 -33.41 -20.90
N PHE A 15 4.95 -32.39 -21.59
CA PHE A 15 3.52 -32.04 -21.50
C PHE A 15 2.59 -33.04 -22.20
N GLY A 16 3.11 -33.88 -23.11
CA GLY A 16 2.34 -34.91 -23.83
C GLY A 16 2.35 -36.31 -23.18
N ALA A 17 3.20 -36.54 -22.17
CA ALA A 17 3.42 -37.85 -21.56
C ALA A 17 2.83 -38.01 -20.15
N ALA A 18 1.85 -37.18 -19.77
CA ALA A 18 1.03 -37.43 -18.59
C ALA A 18 -0.24 -38.22 -18.98
N THR A 19 -0.08 -39.50 -19.31
CA THR A 19 -1.22 -40.42 -19.37
C THR A 19 -1.68 -40.74 -17.96
N GLY A 20 -2.76 -40.09 -17.56
CA GLY A 20 -3.54 -40.39 -16.39
C GLY A 20 -4.53 -39.24 -16.18
N ALA A 21 -5.78 -39.43 -16.58
CA ALA A 21 -6.86 -38.55 -16.20
C ALA A 21 -7.02 -38.60 -14.67
N SER A 22 -6.18 -37.87 -13.95
CA SER A 22 -6.38 -37.58 -12.54
C SER A 22 -7.54 -36.59 -12.48
N ALA A 23 -8.57 -36.90 -11.69
CA ALA A 23 -9.64 -35.95 -11.44
C ALA A 23 -9.01 -34.67 -10.89
N ILE A 24 -9.30 -33.53 -11.54
CA ILE A 24 -8.93 -32.22 -11.00
C ILE A 24 -9.75 -32.03 -9.73
N ASP A 25 -9.07 -31.88 -8.59
CA ASP A 25 -9.73 -31.56 -7.33
C ASP A 25 -9.99 -30.05 -7.29
N PHE A 26 -11.25 -29.66 -7.14
CA PHE A 26 -11.65 -28.27 -7.03
C PHE A 26 -11.87 -27.93 -5.56
N LYS A 27 -11.05 -27.01 -5.06
CA LYS A 27 -11.21 -26.46 -3.71
C LYS A 27 -11.75 -25.05 -3.84
N ALA A 28 -12.85 -24.77 -3.14
CA ALA A 28 -13.41 -23.44 -3.03
C ALA A 28 -13.19 -22.93 -1.61
N LYS A 29 -12.76 -21.68 -1.50
CA LYS A 29 -12.72 -20.96 -0.23
C LYS A 29 -13.08 -19.50 -0.47
N GLY A 30 -13.56 -18.83 0.55
CA GLY A 30 -13.96 -17.45 0.38
C GLY A 30 -14.26 -16.71 1.66
N GLN A 31 -14.68 -15.47 1.48
CA GLN A 31 -15.01 -14.56 2.56
C GLN A 31 -16.16 -13.66 2.15
N TRP A 32 -17.13 -13.51 3.05
CA TRP A 32 -18.15 -12.49 2.97
C TRP A 32 -17.96 -11.50 4.12
N ILE A 33 -17.84 -10.23 3.80
CA ILE A 33 -17.79 -9.14 4.78
C ILE A 33 -19.01 -8.27 4.59
N MET A 34 -19.67 -7.98 5.71
CA MET A 34 -20.56 -6.82 5.87
C MET A 34 -19.87 -5.85 6.82
N SER A 35 -19.82 -4.57 6.47
CA SER A 35 -19.12 -3.56 7.25
C SER A 35 -19.97 -2.30 7.42
N PHE A 36 -19.96 -1.74 8.61
CA PHE A 36 -20.70 -0.54 8.99
C PHE A 36 -19.75 0.44 9.66
N ASP A 37 -19.48 1.56 9.01
CA ASP A 37 -18.64 2.64 9.49
C ASP A 37 -19.49 3.80 9.99
N TYR A 38 -19.10 4.41 11.09
CA TYR A 38 -19.58 5.72 11.52
C TYR A 38 -18.40 6.57 11.99
N GLY A 39 -18.22 7.74 11.38
CA GLY A 39 -17.06 8.59 11.67
C GLY A 39 -17.14 9.94 10.98
N GLN A 40 -16.28 10.86 11.40
CA GLN A 40 -16.24 12.23 10.88
C GLN A 40 -14.81 12.72 10.67
N ASN A 41 -14.68 13.86 9.97
CA ASN A 41 -13.45 14.65 9.84
C ASN A 41 -12.24 13.92 9.21
N GLY A 42 -12.43 12.89 8.38
CA GLY A 42 -11.37 12.21 7.61
C GLY A 42 -10.57 13.11 6.67
N GLY A 43 -11.08 14.31 6.37
CA GLY A 43 -10.35 15.38 5.69
C GLY A 43 -9.56 16.30 6.62
N PHE A 44 -9.50 16.04 7.93
CA PHE A 44 -8.89 16.90 8.96
C PHE A 44 -9.49 18.31 9.07
N THR A 45 -10.69 18.54 8.56
CA THR A 45 -11.36 19.85 8.57
C THR A 45 -12.88 19.70 8.56
N GLY A 46 -13.60 20.68 9.11
CA GLY A 46 -15.07 20.76 9.04
C GLY A 46 -15.62 21.64 7.92
N GLY A 47 -14.75 22.23 7.09
CA GLY A 47 -15.17 23.29 6.15
C GLY A 47 -15.95 22.80 4.93
N ASN A 48 -16.92 23.64 4.50
CA ASN A 48 -17.94 23.49 3.44
C ASN A 48 -19.36 23.09 3.87
N GLY A 49 -19.65 22.97 5.17
CA GLY A 49 -21.02 22.61 5.62
C GLY A 49 -21.48 21.24 5.10
N GLN A 50 -20.53 20.39 4.73
CA GLN A 50 -20.76 19.00 4.33
C GLN A 50 -20.50 18.12 5.54
N THR A 51 -21.43 17.22 5.81
CA THR A 51 -21.43 16.38 7.02
C THR A 51 -20.65 15.07 6.83
N GLY A 52 -20.37 14.61 5.61
CA GLY A 52 -19.70 13.33 5.36
C GLY A 52 -18.25 13.20 5.89
N PHE A 53 -17.76 11.96 6.06
CA PHE A 53 -16.41 11.66 6.57
C PHE A 53 -15.30 12.39 5.80
N ASN A 54 -15.47 12.64 4.50
CA ASN A 54 -14.54 13.50 3.75
C ASN A 54 -15.27 14.40 2.73
N GLY A 55 -15.82 15.51 3.24
CA GLY A 55 -16.60 16.50 2.49
C GLY A 55 -15.79 17.62 1.80
N GLY A 56 -14.71 17.30 1.07
CA GLY A 56 -13.92 18.35 0.40
C GLY A 56 -13.14 17.90 -0.84
N LYS A 57 -12.85 18.85 -1.75
CA LYS A 57 -11.91 18.65 -2.88
C LYS A 57 -10.47 18.41 -2.42
N ALA A 58 -10.15 18.78 -1.18
CA ALA A 58 -8.87 18.58 -0.52
C ALA A 58 -9.13 17.78 0.76
N GLY A 59 -8.61 16.55 0.78
CA GLY A 59 -8.83 15.52 1.79
C GLY A 59 -8.53 14.14 1.18
N ASN A 60 -8.45 13.09 2.01
CA ASN A 60 -8.06 11.74 1.55
C ASN A 60 -8.94 11.25 0.40
N SER A 61 -8.37 11.22 -0.81
CA SER A 61 -9.12 10.91 -2.04
C SER A 61 -9.80 9.53 -2.01
N SER A 62 -9.33 8.62 -1.14
CA SER A 62 -9.89 7.28 -0.93
C SER A 62 -11.35 7.31 -0.45
N TYR A 63 -11.74 8.33 0.32
CA TYR A 63 -13.07 8.44 0.94
C TYR A 63 -13.86 9.64 0.43
N ARG A 64 -13.51 10.14 -0.77
CA ARG A 64 -14.17 11.32 -1.32
C ARG A 64 -15.67 11.06 -1.50
N ASN A 65 -16.49 11.91 -0.88
CA ASN A 65 -17.96 11.78 -0.83
C ASN A 65 -18.47 10.61 0.04
N ALA A 66 -17.65 10.05 0.93
CA ALA A 66 -18.14 9.16 1.97
C ALA A 66 -19.02 9.94 2.96
N ASP A 67 -20.17 9.37 3.32
CA ASP A 67 -21.06 9.90 4.34
C ASP A 67 -20.48 9.66 5.73
N GLU A 68 -21.09 10.19 6.80
CA GLU A 68 -20.62 9.88 8.17
C GLU A 68 -20.80 8.40 8.47
N PHE A 69 -22.00 7.90 8.17
CA PHE A 69 -22.37 6.50 8.23
C PHE A 69 -22.26 5.86 6.86
N GLU A 70 -21.57 4.73 6.75
CA GLU A 70 -21.48 3.98 5.51
C GLU A 70 -21.67 2.49 5.78
N ALA A 71 -22.58 1.86 5.03
CA ALA A 71 -22.74 0.41 5.02
C ALA A 71 -22.16 -0.15 3.73
N SER A 72 -21.32 -1.17 3.83
CA SER A 72 -20.67 -1.78 2.67
C SER A 72 -20.59 -3.30 2.79
N GLN A 73 -20.42 -3.96 1.64
CA GLN A 73 -20.19 -5.40 1.59
C GLN A 73 -19.11 -5.77 0.59
N ARG A 74 -18.44 -6.91 0.80
CA ARG A 74 -17.54 -7.52 -0.17
C ARG A 74 -17.62 -9.03 -0.10
N VAL A 75 -17.60 -9.67 -1.25
CA VAL A 75 -17.42 -11.12 -1.37
C VAL A 75 -16.10 -11.41 -2.07
N ARG A 76 -15.36 -12.37 -1.55
CA ARG A 76 -14.13 -12.88 -2.13
C ARG A 76 -14.27 -14.39 -2.30
N LEU A 77 -14.05 -14.89 -3.51
CA LEU A 77 -14.17 -16.31 -3.84
C LEU A 77 -12.94 -16.80 -4.60
N GLN A 78 -12.20 -17.71 -3.99
CA GLN A 78 -11.06 -18.37 -4.58
C GLN A 78 -11.41 -19.81 -4.96
N LEU A 79 -11.06 -20.20 -6.18
CA LEU A 79 -11.20 -21.55 -6.70
C LEU A 79 -9.81 -22.05 -7.09
N ASP A 80 -9.40 -23.16 -6.49
CA ASP A 80 -8.14 -23.85 -6.78
C ASP A 80 -8.45 -25.14 -7.54
N ALA A 81 -7.88 -25.27 -8.75
CA ALA A 81 -7.92 -26.47 -9.59
C ALA A 81 -6.61 -27.23 -9.41
N VAL A 82 -6.62 -28.28 -8.58
CA VAL A 82 -5.42 -29.04 -8.22
C VAL A 82 -5.29 -30.24 -9.16
N ALA A 83 -4.30 -30.19 -10.04
CA ALA A 83 -4.00 -31.28 -10.97
C ALA A 83 -3.09 -32.34 -10.32
N SER A 84 -2.15 -31.91 -9.47
CA SER A 84 -1.24 -32.77 -8.70
C SER A 84 -0.61 -32.00 -7.54
N GLU A 85 0.20 -32.68 -6.71
CA GLU A 85 1.03 -32.02 -5.69
C GLU A 85 2.03 -31.00 -6.28
N ALA A 86 2.40 -31.16 -7.55
CA ALA A 86 3.37 -30.31 -8.22
C ALA A 86 2.73 -29.23 -9.11
N LEU A 87 1.41 -29.23 -9.31
CA LEU A 87 0.75 -28.32 -10.24
C LEU A 87 -0.69 -27.99 -9.84
N SER A 88 -0.97 -26.70 -9.69
CA SER A 88 -2.32 -26.18 -9.47
C SER A 88 -2.54 -24.85 -10.18
N GLY A 89 -3.77 -24.59 -10.59
CA GLY A 89 -4.23 -23.28 -11.04
C GLY A 89 -5.17 -22.64 -10.02
N THR A 90 -5.09 -21.33 -9.84
CA THR A 90 -5.97 -20.58 -8.94
C THR A 90 -6.63 -19.44 -9.70
N VAL A 91 -7.93 -19.24 -9.48
CA VAL A 91 -8.64 -18.01 -9.80
C VAL A 91 -9.29 -17.43 -8.55
N PHE A 92 -9.14 -16.13 -8.35
CA PHE A 92 -9.65 -15.41 -7.19
C PHE A 92 -10.46 -14.20 -7.63
N PHE A 93 -11.75 -14.19 -7.31
CA PHE A 93 -12.65 -13.09 -7.60
C PHE A 93 -12.91 -12.22 -6.37
N GLU A 94 -13.08 -10.93 -6.60
CA GLU A 94 -13.61 -9.98 -5.63
C GLU A 94 -14.88 -9.34 -6.19
N ILE A 95 -15.95 -9.36 -5.41
CA ILE A 95 -17.21 -8.70 -5.71
C ILE A 95 -17.37 -7.55 -4.72
N GLY A 96 -17.41 -6.32 -5.22
CA GLY A 96 -17.42 -5.09 -4.41
C GLY A 96 -16.01 -4.49 -4.19
N ALA A 97 -15.77 -3.74 -3.11
CA ALA A 97 -16.73 -3.37 -2.07
C ALA A 97 -17.91 -2.58 -2.64
N ASN A 98 -19.13 -2.99 -2.30
CA ASN A 98 -20.36 -2.32 -2.70
C ASN A 98 -20.85 -1.45 -1.53
N THR A 99 -20.89 -0.13 -1.70
CA THR A 99 -21.52 0.77 -0.74
C THR A 99 -23.04 0.73 -0.93
N TRP A 100 -23.78 0.45 0.14
CA TRP A 100 -25.24 0.31 0.10
C TRP A 100 -25.89 1.64 -0.27
N GLY A 101 -26.89 1.61 -1.15
CA GLY A 101 -27.55 2.79 -1.70
C GLY A 101 -26.77 3.48 -2.83
N GLN A 102 -25.52 3.09 -3.13
CA GLN A 102 -24.70 3.72 -4.17
C GLN A 102 -24.78 2.96 -5.50
N SER A 103 -25.32 3.61 -6.53
CA SER A 103 -25.49 3.00 -7.87
C SER A 103 -24.15 2.68 -8.53
N LYS A 104 -23.14 3.55 -8.39
CA LYS A 104 -21.81 3.38 -9.01
C LYS A 104 -21.06 2.12 -8.55
N THR A 105 -21.35 1.63 -7.35
CA THR A 105 -20.79 0.38 -6.82
C THR A 105 -21.86 -0.72 -6.78
N GLY A 106 -22.95 -0.58 -7.53
CA GLY A 106 -24.11 -1.48 -7.57
C GLY A 106 -24.70 -1.90 -6.22
N GLY A 107 -24.73 -1.00 -5.24
CA GLY A 107 -25.42 -1.21 -3.96
C GLY A 107 -26.78 -0.51 -3.87
N ALA A 108 -27.23 0.20 -4.92
CA ALA A 108 -28.52 0.88 -4.96
C ALA A 108 -29.67 -0.04 -5.41
N LEU A 109 -30.90 0.50 -5.41
CA LEU A 109 -32.07 -0.17 -5.99
C LEU A 109 -31.81 -0.49 -7.47
N GLY A 110 -31.99 -1.74 -7.88
CA GLY A 110 -31.51 -2.22 -9.19
C GLY A 110 -30.02 -2.56 -9.12
N ALA A 111 -29.65 -3.51 -8.26
CA ALA A 111 -28.27 -3.87 -7.95
C ALA A 111 -27.64 -4.82 -9.01
N ASP A 112 -27.69 -4.43 -10.28
CA ASP A 112 -27.20 -5.18 -11.44
C ASP A 112 -26.05 -4.46 -12.17
N ASP A 113 -25.20 -3.76 -11.42
CA ASP A 113 -24.02 -3.08 -11.99
C ASP A 113 -23.00 -4.09 -12.54
N ASN A 114 -22.63 -3.90 -13.81
CA ASN A 114 -21.77 -4.81 -14.57
C ASN A 114 -20.28 -4.72 -14.19
N GLN A 115 -19.85 -3.77 -13.35
CA GLN A 115 -18.44 -3.57 -12.99
C GLN A 115 -18.05 -4.05 -11.58
N ASN A 116 -19.00 -4.66 -10.86
CA ASN A 116 -18.78 -5.06 -9.48
C ASN A 116 -17.96 -6.34 -9.29
N ILE A 117 -17.91 -7.22 -10.29
CA ILE A 117 -17.14 -8.47 -10.24
C ILE A 117 -15.76 -8.22 -10.84
N LYS A 118 -14.72 -8.48 -10.06
CA LYS A 118 -13.32 -8.19 -10.39
C LYS A 118 -12.49 -9.46 -10.30
N LEU A 119 -11.56 -9.64 -11.24
CA LEU A 119 -10.49 -10.62 -11.09
C LEU A 119 -9.42 -10.05 -10.16
N LYS A 120 -9.21 -10.68 -9.01
CA LYS A 120 -8.18 -10.30 -8.05
C LYS A 120 -6.86 -11.02 -8.35
N ASN A 121 -6.91 -12.34 -8.47
CA ASN A 121 -5.75 -13.16 -8.84
C ASN A 121 -6.12 -14.24 -9.87
N ALA A 122 -5.17 -14.59 -10.72
CA ALA A 122 -5.23 -15.70 -11.66
C ALA A 122 -3.80 -16.18 -11.94
N TYR A 123 -3.41 -17.32 -11.40
CA TYR A 123 -2.04 -17.81 -11.52
C TYR A 123 -1.95 -19.32 -11.54
N ILE A 124 -0.78 -19.82 -11.95
CA ILE A 124 -0.37 -21.22 -11.85
C ILE A 124 0.75 -21.32 -10.82
N ASP A 125 0.64 -22.32 -9.95
CA ASP A 125 1.72 -22.78 -9.08
C ASP A 125 2.31 -24.08 -9.63
N TRP A 126 3.64 -24.10 -9.75
CA TRP A 126 4.38 -25.23 -10.27
C TRP A 126 5.61 -25.54 -9.42
N LEU A 127 5.70 -26.78 -8.95
CA LEU A 127 6.93 -27.35 -8.39
C LEU A 127 7.70 -28.02 -9.52
N VAL A 128 8.91 -27.51 -9.80
CA VAL A 128 9.73 -28.05 -10.88
C VAL A 128 10.14 -29.48 -10.52
N PRO A 129 9.87 -30.48 -11.39
CA PRO A 129 10.09 -31.88 -11.07
C PRO A 129 11.52 -32.16 -10.58
N GLN A 130 11.62 -32.98 -9.53
CA GLN A 130 12.90 -33.42 -8.95
C GLN A 130 13.78 -32.29 -8.37
N THR A 131 13.18 -31.14 -8.05
CA THR A 131 13.87 -30.01 -7.43
C THR A 131 12.99 -29.35 -6.37
N ASP A 132 13.59 -28.53 -5.50
CA ASP A 132 12.86 -27.67 -4.55
C ASP A 132 12.42 -26.33 -5.15
N LEU A 133 12.57 -26.14 -6.48
CA LEU A 133 12.23 -24.89 -7.16
C LEU A 133 10.72 -24.77 -7.32
N LYS A 134 10.15 -23.75 -6.67
CA LYS A 134 8.74 -23.37 -6.76
C LYS A 134 8.61 -22.15 -7.66
N VAL A 135 7.67 -22.19 -8.60
CA VAL A 135 7.41 -21.10 -9.53
C VAL A 135 5.93 -20.78 -9.54
N ARG A 136 5.60 -19.50 -9.32
CA ARG A 136 4.25 -18.95 -9.48
C ARG A 136 4.20 -17.96 -10.62
N MET A 137 3.28 -18.12 -11.56
CA MET A 137 3.15 -17.27 -12.75
C MET A 137 1.71 -16.81 -12.95
N GLY A 138 1.51 -15.51 -13.13
CA GLY A 138 0.20 -14.90 -13.36
C GLY A 138 -0.06 -13.67 -12.50
N ILE A 139 -1.33 -13.24 -12.43
CA ILE A 139 -1.81 -12.17 -11.56
C ILE A 139 -1.87 -12.71 -10.14
N GLN A 140 -1.03 -12.19 -9.25
CA GLN A 140 -0.83 -12.73 -7.91
C GLN A 140 -0.50 -11.60 -6.93
N GLY A 141 -0.78 -11.83 -5.64
CA GLY A 141 -0.23 -10.97 -4.59
C GLY A 141 1.28 -11.12 -4.52
N MET A 142 1.99 -9.99 -4.56
CA MET A 142 3.45 -9.92 -4.38
C MET A 142 3.79 -8.91 -3.29
N ALA A 143 4.65 -9.30 -2.36
CA ALA A 143 5.08 -8.44 -1.27
C ALA A 143 6.57 -8.63 -0.99
N LEU A 144 7.23 -7.53 -0.64
CA LEU A 144 8.56 -7.56 -0.03
C LEU A 144 8.45 -8.00 1.44
N PRO A 145 9.52 -8.56 2.03
CA PRO A 145 9.46 -9.14 3.35
C PRO A 145 9.48 -8.04 4.42
N SER A 146 8.85 -8.32 5.56
CA SER A 146 8.84 -7.44 6.73
C SER A 146 8.48 -8.25 7.97
N PHE A 147 9.00 -7.87 9.14
CA PHE A 147 8.64 -8.48 10.43
C PHE A 147 7.91 -7.51 11.38
N THR A 148 7.72 -6.23 11.01
CA THR A 148 7.04 -5.23 11.85
C THR A 148 5.72 -4.71 11.29
N THR A 149 5.72 -4.04 10.13
CA THR A 149 4.60 -3.22 9.61
C THR A 149 4.01 -3.74 8.30
N GLU A 150 4.44 -4.93 7.86
CA GLU A 150 4.43 -5.31 6.44
C GLU A 150 5.24 -4.34 5.56
N SER A 151 5.40 -4.69 4.29
CA SER A 151 6.24 -3.93 3.36
C SER A 151 5.74 -2.50 3.20
N GLN A 152 6.64 -1.54 3.41
CA GLN A 152 6.42 -0.11 3.17
C GLN A 152 6.89 0.33 1.76
N VAL A 153 7.22 -0.63 0.89
CA VAL A 153 7.78 -0.39 -0.44
C VAL A 153 6.90 -0.99 -1.54
N PHE A 154 6.64 -2.29 -1.46
CA PHE A 154 5.85 -3.04 -2.44
C PHE A 154 5.07 -4.18 -1.78
N ASN A 155 3.73 -4.08 -1.84
CA ASN A 155 2.75 -5.09 -1.46
C ASN A 155 1.43 -4.83 -2.21
N ASP A 156 1.21 -5.56 -3.31
CA ASP A 156 0.00 -5.42 -4.12
C ASP A 156 -0.25 -6.66 -5.00
N ASP A 157 -1.42 -6.69 -5.65
CA ASP A 157 -1.72 -7.68 -6.69
C ASP A 157 -1.18 -7.22 -8.04
N VAL A 158 -0.36 -8.05 -8.70
CA VAL A 158 0.27 -7.72 -9.99
C VAL A 158 0.49 -8.95 -10.86
N ALA A 159 0.54 -8.77 -12.18
CA ALA A 159 0.98 -9.79 -13.10
C ALA A 159 2.51 -9.95 -13.06
N GLY A 160 2.97 -11.18 -12.86
CA GLY A 160 4.41 -11.47 -12.87
C GLY A 160 4.75 -12.93 -12.63
N ILE A 161 6.03 -13.16 -12.33
CA ILE A 161 6.62 -14.46 -12.04
C ILE A 161 7.38 -14.34 -10.72
N THR A 162 7.14 -15.28 -9.81
CA THR A 162 7.92 -15.46 -8.58
C THR A 162 8.53 -16.85 -8.60
N ALA A 163 9.83 -16.96 -8.37
CA ALA A 163 10.56 -18.21 -8.27
C ALA A 163 11.27 -18.28 -6.92
N SER A 164 11.14 -19.38 -6.20
CA SER A 164 11.77 -19.59 -4.88
C SER A 164 12.43 -20.96 -4.81
N TYR A 165 13.65 -21.01 -4.28
CA TYR A 165 14.46 -22.22 -4.16
C TYR A 165 15.04 -22.32 -2.77
N GLN A 166 14.82 -23.45 -2.10
CA GLN A 166 15.46 -23.76 -0.83
C GLN A 166 16.85 -24.34 -1.11
N ILE A 167 17.92 -23.66 -0.69
CA ILE A 167 19.30 -24.12 -0.90
C ILE A 167 19.67 -25.17 0.15
N ASN A 168 19.33 -24.91 1.40
CA ASN A 168 19.53 -25.80 2.55
C ASN A 168 18.55 -25.40 3.67
N GLU A 169 18.62 -26.00 4.86
CA GLU A 169 17.70 -25.71 5.97
C GLU A 169 17.71 -24.25 6.47
N ASN A 170 18.79 -23.49 6.24
CA ASN A 170 18.91 -22.11 6.71
C ASN A 170 18.73 -21.06 5.61
N VAL A 171 18.93 -21.40 4.35
CA VAL A 171 19.03 -20.43 3.25
C VAL A 171 18.03 -20.75 2.14
N ALA A 172 17.21 -19.77 1.81
CA ALA A 172 16.38 -19.76 0.60
C ALA A 172 16.75 -18.57 -0.28
N VAL A 173 16.44 -18.66 -1.57
CA VAL A 173 16.52 -17.55 -2.52
C VAL A 173 15.19 -17.42 -3.23
N THR A 174 14.66 -16.20 -3.28
CA THR A 174 13.45 -15.87 -4.03
C THR A 174 13.77 -14.74 -5.00
N ALA A 175 13.43 -14.92 -6.26
CA ALA A 175 13.49 -13.89 -7.28
C ALA A 175 12.09 -13.64 -7.85
N LEU A 176 11.76 -12.38 -8.14
CA LEU A 176 10.51 -12.03 -8.80
C LEU A 176 10.74 -11.03 -9.92
N TRP A 177 9.86 -11.09 -10.92
CA TRP A 177 9.67 -10.07 -11.92
C TRP A 177 8.18 -9.76 -12.05
N ALA A 178 7.84 -8.49 -12.17
CA ALA A 178 6.46 -8.05 -12.32
C ALA A 178 6.36 -6.85 -13.26
N ARG A 179 5.18 -6.68 -13.87
CA ARG A 179 4.83 -5.52 -14.69
C ARG A 179 3.59 -4.83 -14.11
N PRO A 180 3.75 -3.83 -13.22
CA PRO A 180 2.63 -3.13 -12.60
C PRO A 180 1.87 -2.20 -13.55
N PHE A 181 2.55 -1.60 -14.52
CA PHE A 181 1.97 -0.63 -15.45
C PHE A 181 2.42 -0.93 -16.88
N ASN A 182 1.51 -0.80 -17.84
CA ASN A 182 1.71 -0.92 -19.28
C ASN A 182 0.44 -0.46 -20.02
N ASP A 183 0.57 -0.01 -21.27
CA ASP A 183 -0.55 0.43 -22.12
C ASP A 183 -1.41 1.52 -21.45
N ASN A 184 -0.74 2.42 -20.74
CA ASN A 184 -1.35 3.50 -19.96
C ASN A 184 -1.28 4.84 -20.68
N TYR A 185 -0.50 4.97 -21.77
CA TYR A 185 -0.36 6.21 -22.52
C TYR A 185 -1.22 6.25 -23.79
N SER A 186 -2.18 7.18 -23.82
CA SER A 186 -2.92 7.56 -25.03
C SER A 186 -2.49 8.96 -25.47
N ASN A 187 -2.15 9.13 -26.75
CA ASN A 187 -1.84 10.41 -27.35
C ASN A 187 -3.14 11.07 -27.84
N GLY A 188 -3.82 11.84 -26.98
CA GLY A 188 -5.15 12.41 -27.25
C GLY A 188 -5.17 13.54 -28.28
N THR A 189 -4.01 14.09 -28.65
CA THR A 189 -3.90 15.29 -29.52
C THR A 189 -2.97 15.13 -30.73
N GLY A 190 -2.31 13.98 -30.90
CA GLY A 190 -1.38 13.75 -32.01
C GLY A 190 -2.04 13.12 -33.23
N THR A 191 -1.75 13.64 -34.43
CA THR A 191 -2.12 13.04 -35.73
C THR A 191 -1.52 11.65 -35.98
N ASN A 192 -0.69 11.13 -35.05
CA ASN A 192 -0.03 9.83 -35.14
C ASN A 192 -0.48 8.92 -33.99
N ALA A 193 -1.48 8.06 -34.27
CA ALA A 193 -1.91 6.96 -33.39
C ALA A 193 -0.78 5.96 -33.04
N GLN A 194 0.33 6.02 -33.77
CA GLN A 194 1.54 5.19 -33.61
C GLN A 194 2.36 5.51 -32.34
N ALA A 195 2.05 6.60 -31.63
CA ALA A 195 2.74 6.97 -30.38
C ALA A 195 2.05 6.44 -29.11
N ASN A 196 0.88 5.79 -29.25
CA ASN A 196 0.19 5.16 -28.12
C ASN A 196 1.04 4.00 -27.57
N ASN A 197 1.03 3.84 -26.25
CA ASN A 197 1.72 2.78 -25.53
C ASN A 197 3.25 2.71 -25.74
N TYR A 198 3.85 3.81 -26.20
CA TYR A 198 5.30 3.86 -26.43
C TYR A 198 6.06 4.10 -25.12
N MET A 199 6.87 3.13 -24.70
CA MET A 199 7.71 3.20 -23.48
C MET A 199 6.91 3.66 -22.24
N ASP A 200 5.77 3.03 -22.02
CA ASP A 200 4.86 3.33 -20.90
C ASP A 200 4.77 2.18 -19.89
N ASN A 201 5.65 1.20 -20.02
CA ASN A 201 5.77 0.08 -19.10
C ASN A 201 6.52 0.47 -17.83
N VAL A 202 6.12 -0.13 -16.71
CA VAL A 202 6.92 -0.22 -15.50
C VAL A 202 7.24 -1.69 -15.28
N ASP A 203 8.53 -2.02 -15.22
CA ASP A 203 9.00 -3.37 -14.94
C ASP A 203 9.77 -3.38 -13.63
N VAL A 204 9.49 -4.35 -12.78
CA VAL A 204 10.09 -4.52 -11.45
C VAL A 204 10.77 -5.87 -11.38
N GLY A 205 11.97 -5.92 -10.79
CA GLY A 205 12.63 -7.17 -10.42
C GLY A 205 13.11 -7.10 -8.97
N ALA A 206 12.99 -8.20 -8.21
CA ALA A 206 13.52 -8.27 -6.86
C ALA A 206 14.25 -9.59 -6.60
N LEU A 207 15.21 -9.54 -5.67
CA LEU A 207 15.94 -10.70 -5.15
C LEU A 207 15.92 -10.64 -3.63
N LEU A 208 15.50 -11.73 -3.01
CA LEU A 208 15.39 -11.90 -1.56
C LEU A 208 16.18 -13.13 -1.16
N VAL A 209 16.87 -13.05 -0.02
CA VAL A 209 17.60 -14.20 0.54
C VAL A 209 17.15 -14.44 1.98
N PRO A 210 16.04 -15.16 2.21
CA PRO A 210 15.61 -15.49 3.56
C PRO A 210 16.61 -16.40 4.25
N LEU A 211 17.07 -15.98 5.44
CA LEU A 211 17.93 -16.73 6.33
C LEU A 211 17.16 -17.10 7.60
N THR A 212 17.13 -18.38 7.94
CA THR A 212 16.42 -18.92 9.11
C THR A 212 17.40 -19.72 9.97
N PHE A 213 17.59 -19.27 11.21
CA PHE A 213 18.41 -19.93 12.23
C PHE A 213 17.56 -20.22 13.46
N ASP A 214 18.13 -20.93 14.44
CA ASP A 214 17.44 -21.15 15.71
C ASP A 214 17.17 -19.82 16.44
N GLY A 215 15.89 -19.49 16.59
CA GLY A 215 15.43 -18.26 17.23
C GLY A 215 15.78 -16.94 16.50
N VAL A 216 16.30 -16.97 15.26
CA VAL A 216 16.63 -15.76 14.48
C VAL A 216 16.23 -15.93 13.02
N LYS A 217 15.53 -14.94 12.46
CA LYS A 217 15.28 -14.84 11.02
C LYS A 217 15.75 -13.50 10.50
N VAL A 218 16.35 -13.50 9.32
CA VAL A 218 16.78 -12.26 8.65
C VAL A 218 16.70 -12.44 7.15
N THR A 219 16.18 -11.43 6.45
CA THR A 219 16.02 -11.46 5.00
C THR A 219 16.60 -10.17 4.42
N PRO A 220 17.85 -10.16 3.94
CA PRO A 220 18.31 -9.14 3.02
C PRO A 220 17.56 -9.26 1.68
N TRP A 221 17.23 -8.12 1.10
CA TRP A 221 16.56 -8.05 -0.19
C TRP A 221 16.93 -6.79 -0.96
N VAL A 222 16.82 -6.88 -2.28
CA VAL A 222 16.95 -5.75 -3.20
C VAL A 222 15.83 -5.78 -4.23
N MET A 223 15.39 -4.61 -4.68
CA MET A 223 14.41 -4.46 -5.73
C MET A 223 14.81 -3.33 -6.67
N TYR A 224 14.54 -3.49 -7.95
CA TYR A 224 14.78 -2.48 -8.97
C TYR A 224 13.52 -2.30 -9.82
N ALA A 225 13.21 -1.06 -10.18
CA ALA A 225 12.16 -0.74 -11.13
C ALA A 225 12.68 0.18 -12.25
N ALA A 226 12.33 -0.14 -13.48
CA ALA A 226 12.47 0.72 -14.64
C ALA A 226 11.11 1.30 -15.01
N ILE A 227 10.98 2.62 -15.02
CA ILE A 227 9.76 3.36 -15.34
C ILE A 227 9.91 3.98 -16.71
N GLY A 228 9.11 3.54 -17.67
CA GLY A 228 9.06 4.14 -18.99
C GLY A 228 8.73 5.63 -18.91
N PRO A 229 9.37 6.49 -19.72
CA PRO A 229 9.13 7.94 -19.70
C PRO A 229 7.64 8.29 -19.86
N ASN A 230 6.85 7.51 -20.60
CA ASN A 230 5.43 7.79 -20.80
C ASN A 230 4.50 7.04 -19.82
N ALA A 231 5.04 6.23 -18.89
CA ALA A 231 4.24 5.36 -18.02
C ALA A 231 3.18 6.09 -17.18
N PHE A 232 3.48 7.34 -16.81
CA PHE A 232 2.59 8.17 -15.99
C PHE A 232 2.21 9.49 -16.67
N ARG A 233 2.37 9.56 -17.99
CA ARG A 233 2.20 10.79 -18.77
C ARG A 233 0.74 11.00 -19.21
N ASP A 234 0.28 12.25 -19.17
CA ASP A 234 -0.93 12.70 -19.84
C ASP A 234 -0.62 13.70 -20.98
N ASP A 235 -1.67 14.25 -21.63
CA ASP A 235 -1.53 15.19 -22.75
C ASP A 235 -0.81 16.50 -22.39
N THR A 236 -0.82 16.88 -21.11
CA THR A 236 -0.39 18.20 -20.60
C THR A 236 0.81 18.16 -19.66
N GLY A 237 1.20 16.97 -19.17
CA GLY A 237 2.26 16.81 -18.20
C GLY A 237 2.64 15.36 -17.92
N TYR A 238 3.69 15.21 -17.12
CA TYR A 238 4.07 13.93 -16.54
C TYR A 238 3.41 13.86 -15.16
N PHE A 239 2.92 12.68 -14.77
CA PHE A 239 2.29 12.34 -13.48
C PHE A 239 0.77 12.55 -13.31
N GLY A 240 0.05 12.99 -14.35
CA GLY A 240 -1.41 13.11 -14.27
C GLY A 240 -2.19 11.85 -14.66
N ASN A 241 -1.51 10.82 -15.18
CA ASN A 241 -2.14 9.58 -15.65
C ASN A 241 -1.49 8.33 -15.05
N VAL A 242 -1.40 8.28 -13.72
CA VAL A 242 -1.22 7.01 -13.03
C VAL A 242 -2.57 6.28 -13.06
N SER A 243 -2.64 5.19 -13.82
CA SER A 243 -3.85 4.42 -14.06
C SER A 243 -4.06 3.33 -12.98
N GLY A 244 -5.22 2.66 -13.01
CA GLY A 244 -5.52 1.54 -12.11
C GLY A 244 -6.04 1.91 -10.73
N THR A 245 -6.49 0.90 -9.98
CA THR A 245 -7.07 1.04 -8.63
C THR A 245 -6.04 1.48 -7.60
N SER A 246 -4.78 1.08 -7.78
CA SER A 246 -3.67 1.37 -6.87
C SER A 246 -2.97 2.70 -7.16
N LYS A 247 -3.46 3.53 -8.10
CA LYS A 247 -2.76 4.76 -8.56
C LYS A 247 -2.32 5.73 -7.46
N LYS A 248 -3.05 5.79 -6.34
CA LYS A 248 -2.76 6.70 -5.22
C LYS A 248 -1.41 6.39 -4.58
N PHE A 249 -1.02 5.12 -4.53
CA PHE A 249 0.21 4.69 -3.86
C PHE A 249 1.48 5.17 -4.59
N PRO A 250 1.71 4.87 -5.89
CA PRO A 250 2.87 5.38 -6.59
C PRO A 250 2.79 6.89 -6.83
N THR A 251 1.59 7.48 -6.90
CA THR A 251 1.44 8.95 -6.99
C THR A 251 2.01 9.65 -5.75
N ALA A 252 1.74 9.13 -4.56
CA ALA A 252 2.29 9.66 -3.31
C ALA A 252 3.75 9.20 -3.05
N GLY A 253 4.07 7.98 -3.49
CA GLY A 253 5.31 7.28 -3.13
C GLY A 253 6.49 7.52 -4.06
N LEU A 254 6.30 7.83 -5.35
CA LEU A 254 7.40 7.92 -6.31
C LEU A 254 7.86 9.35 -6.62
N PHE A 255 7.03 10.34 -6.30
CA PHE A 255 7.27 11.74 -6.68
C PHE A 255 7.48 12.64 -5.45
N PRO A 256 8.17 13.78 -5.61
CA PRO A 256 8.24 14.81 -4.58
C PRO A 256 6.89 15.52 -4.42
N ALA A 257 6.67 16.08 -3.24
CA ALA A 257 5.45 16.79 -2.91
C ALA A 257 5.19 17.96 -3.86
N GLY A 258 4.08 17.89 -4.58
CA GLY A 258 3.67 18.85 -5.59
C GLY A 258 4.50 18.83 -6.89
N GLY A 259 5.27 17.76 -7.14
CA GLY A 259 6.01 17.54 -8.39
C GLY A 259 7.32 18.33 -8.49
N ALA A 260 7.87 18.46 -9.71
CA ALA A 260 9.09 19.23 -9.94
C ALA A 260 8.87 20.71 -9.64
N ARG A 261 9.73 21.31 -8.79
CA ARG A 261 9.61 22.72 -8.36
C ARG A 261 10.89 23.53 -8.50
N HIS A 262 10.74 24.82 -8.73
CA HIS A 262 11.81 25.80 -8.62
C HIS A 262 12.13 26.10 -7.14
N LYS A 263 13.27 26.76 -6.87
CA LYS A 263 13.71 27.08 -5.49
C LYS A 263 12.68 27.93 -4.73
N ASP A 264 11.95 28.79 -5.43
CA ASP A 264 10.88 29.63 -4.86
C ASP A 264 9.58 28.86 -4.56
N GLY A 265 9.53 27.57 -4.91
CA GLY A 265 8.36 26.71 -4.71
C GLY A 265 7.38 26.72 -5.88
N SER A 266 7.59 27.51 -6.95
CA SER A 266 6.74 27.45 -8.14
C SER A 266 6.89 26.12 -8.89
N ALA A 267 5.81 25.64 -9.52
CA ALA A 267 5.83 24.40 -10.28
C ALA A 267 6.65 24.59 -11.57
N VAL A 268 7.49 23.60 -11.89
CA VAL A 268 8.11 23.50 -13.21
C VAL A 268 7.07 22.94 -14.17
N THR A 269 6.88 23.59 -15.32
CA THR A 269 5.94 23.15 -16.36
C THR A 269 6.67 22.92 -17.69
N GLY A 270 6.03 22.20 -18.62
CA GLY A 270 6.53 22.05 -19.99
C GLY A 270 7.80 21.21 -20.17
N TYR A 271 8.22 20.44 -19.16
CA TYR A 271 9.32 19.48 -19.31
C TYR A 271 8.82 18.12 -19.85
N LYS A 272 9.75 17.36 -20.42
CA LYS A 272 9.53 15.98 -20.87
C LYS A 272 10.56 15.05 -20.26
N LEU A 273 10.12 13.89 -19.77
CA LEU A 273 11.02 12.76 -19.50
C LEU A 273 11.28 12.04 -20.83
N ASN A 274 12.55 11.83 -21.15
CA ASN A 274 13.02 11.15 -22.36
C ASN A 274 13.70 9.82 -22.03
N GLU A 275 14.23 9.69 -20.81
CA GLU A 275 14.90 8.48 -20.34
C GLU A 275 13.99 7.68 -19.41
N TYR A 276 14.32 6.40 -19.22
CA TYR A 276 13.69 5.58 -18.19
C TYR A 276 14.00 6.16 -16.81
N GLY A 277 12.98 6.33 -15.98
CA GLY A 277 13.17 6.52 -14.54
C GLY A 277 13.69 5.23 -13.92
N ASN A 278 14.70 5.33 -13.06
CA ASN A 278 15.34 4.17 -12.44
C ASN A 278 15.14 4.25 -10.93
N ILE A 279 14.55 3.22 -10.35
CA ILE A 279 14.35 3.15 -8.91
C ILE A 279 15.03 1.92 -8.35
N PHE A 280 15.82 2.12 -7.31
CA PHE A 280 16.46 1.05 -6.56
C PHE A 280 15.96 1.06 -5.12
N TRP A 281 15.73 -0.12 -4.57
CA TRP A 281 15.47 -0.34 -3.15
C TRP A 281 16.36 -1.46 -2.62
N ALA A 282 16.73 -1.33 -1.36
CA ALA A 282 17.38 -2.38 -0.60
C ALA A 282 16.85 -2.38 0.83
N GLY A 283 16.82 -3.55 1.45
CA GLY A 283 16.42 -3.63 2.84
C GLY A 283 16.97 -4.84 3.56
N LEU A 284 16.86 -4.76 4.88
CA LEU A 284 17.22 -5.80 5.81
C LEU A 284 16.12 -5.87 6.86
N THR A 285 15.37 -6.96 6.84
CA THR A 285 14.29 -7.22 7.78
C THR A 285 14.62 -8.46 8.60
N GLY A 286 14.21 -8.50 9.86
CA GLY A 286 14.44 -9.68 10.69
C GLY A 286 13.64 -9.70 11.98
N GLU A 287 13.71 -10.84 12.65
CA GLU A 287 13.23 -11.03 14.01
C GLU A 287 14.16 -11.92 14.82
N VAL A 288 14.16 -11.71 16.13
CA VAL A 288 14.83 -12.52 17.14
C VAL A 288 13.77 -12.97 18.14
N THR A 289 13.63 -14.28 18.27
CA THR A 289 12.74 -14.98 19.21
C THR A 289 13.50 -15.95 20.13
N MET A 290 14.84 -15.98 20.06
CA MET A 290 15.67 -16.83 20.93
C MET A 290 15.53 -16.52 22.43
N PHE A 291 14.95 -15.36 22.77
CA PHE A 291 14.70 -14.90 24.13
C PHE A 291 13.23 -15.11 24.57
N ASP A 292 12.55 -16.12 24.03
CA ASP A 292 11.16 -16.46 24.38
C ASP A 292 10.91 -16.32 25.89
N PRO A 293 9.87 -15.59 26.35
CA PRO A 293 8.72 -15.06 25.60
C PRO A 293 8.91 -13.70 24.90
N ILE A 294 10.14 -13.21 24.73
CA ILE A 294 10.44 -11.93 24.06
C ILE A 294 10.63 -12.13 22.55
N ARG A 295 9.98 -11.27 21.76
CA ARG A 295 10.18 -11.12 20.31
C ARG A 295 10.67 -9.71 20.01
N ILE A 296 11.79 -9.59 19.31
CA ILE A 296 12.27 -8.32 18.77
C ILE A 296 12.25 -8.43 17.24
N ALA A 297 11.66 -7.46 16.55
CA ALA A 297 11.57 -7.45 15.09
C ALA A 297 11.96 -6.07 14.55
N TRP A 298 12.60 -6.03 13.39
CA TRP A 298 13.00 -4.78 12.74
C TRP A 298 12.84 -4.86 11.23
N ASP A 299 12.61 -3.71 10.63
CA ASP A 299 12.72 -3.51 9.19
C ASP A 299 13.59 -2.28 8.93
N PHE A 300 14.57 -2.40 8.03
CA PHE A 300 15.28 -1.27 7.45
C PHE A 300 15.09 -1.30 5.94
N ASN A 301 14.68 -0.17 5.38
CA ASN A 301 14.36 0.00 3.97
C ASN A 301 15.06 1.26 3.48
N TYR A 302 15.79 1.19 2.37
CA TYR A 302 16.33 2.34 1.66
C TYR A 302 15.83 2.31 0.22
N GLY A 303 15.57 3.49 -0.35
CA GLY A 303 15.22 3.61 -1.76
C GLY A 303 15.73 4.89 -2.39
N SER A 304 15.93 4.84 -3.70
CA SER A 304 16.31 5.98 -4.54
C SER A 304 15.65 5.88 -5.91
N ALA A 305 14.80 6.84 -6.25
CA ALA A 305 14.20 7.05 -7.55
C ALA A 305 14.90 8.21 -8.27
N THR A 306 15.37 7.95 -9.48
CA THR A 306 16.11 8.91 -10.31
C THR A 306 15.40 9.07 -11.66
N TYR A 307 15.22 10.32 -12.07
CA TYR A 307 14.65 10.72 -13.35
C TYR A 307 15.61 11.70 -14.05
N ASP A 308 15.52 11.82 -15.37
CA ASP A 308 16.31 12.80 -16.15
C ASP A 308 15.96 14.25 -15.76
N GLN A 309 14.73 14.50 -15.32
CA GLN A 309 14.39 15.69 -14.53
C GLN A 309 14.74 15.47 -13.05
N SER A 310 15.96 15.84 -12.66
CA SER A 310 16.51 15.66 -11.29
C SER A 310 15.65 16.23 -10.15
N ARG A 311 14.79 17.23 -10.41
CA ARG A 311 13.86 17.79 -9.40
C ARG A 311 12.76 16.81 -8.98
N LEU A 312 12.61 15.69 -9.69
CA LEU A 312 11.70 14.61 -9.36
C LEU A 312 12.37 13.48 -8.62
N ASN A 313 13.69 13.54 -8.43
CA ASN A 313 14.40 12.49 -7.71
C ASN A 313 13.87 12.38 -6.30
N ARG A 314 13.92 11.16 -5.76
CA ARG A 314 13.47 10.88 -4.40
C ARG A 314 14.38 9.86 -3.79
N SER A 315 14.99 10.16 -2.65
CA SER A 315 15.83 9.20 -1.95
C SER A 315 15.66 9.31 -0.45
N GLY A 316 15.55 8.17 0.21
CA GLY A 316 15.30 8.14 1.63
C GLY A 316 15.30 6.74 2.19
N TRP A 317 15.10 6.64 3.50
CA TRP A 317 15.03 5.39 4.22
C TRP A 317 13.88 5.40 5.21
N LEU A 318 13.44 4.21 5.59
CA LEU A 318 12.48 3.97 6.63
C LEU A 318 12.93 2.78 7.48
N ALA A 319 13.01 2.99 8.78
CA ALA A 319 13.30 1.94 9.73
C ALA A 319 12.19 1.82 10.76
N SER A 320 11.92 0.60 11.20
CA SER A 320 10.98 0.30 12.28
C SER A 320 11.55 -0.78 13.19
N LEU A 321 11.16 -0.71 14.46
CA LEU A 321 11.56 -1.64 15.51
C LEU A 321 10.35 -1.96 16.37
N LEU A 322 10.20 -3.22 16.74
CA LEU A 322 9.14 -3.76 17.58
C LEU A 322 9.77 -4.66 18.64
N ALA A 323 9.38 -4.49 19.89
CA ALA A 323 9.67 -5.41 20.97
C ALA A 323 8.35 -5.83 21.63
N GLU A 324 8.14 -7.13 21.77
CA GLU A 324 6.94 -7.71 22.36
C GLU A 324 7.31 -8.76 23.41
N TYR A 325 6.46 -8.89 24.41
CA TYR A 325 6.55 -9.93 25.43
C TYR A 325 5.24 -10.70 25.46
N LYS A 326 5.30 -12.02 25.30
CA LYS A 326 4.11 -12.88 25.32
C LYS A 326 3.72 -13.24 26.76
N LEU A 327 2.61 -12.68 27.24
CA LEU A 327 1.95 -13.13 28.47
C LEU A 327 0.85 -14.15 28.13
N ASP A 328 0.33 -14.85 29.14
CA ASP A 328 -0.75 -15.82 28.95
C ASP A 328 -2.06 -15.17 28.50
N TRP A 329 -2.30 -13.91 28.88
CA TRP A 329 -3.55 -13.20 28.66
C TRP A 329 -3.47 -12.05 27.64
N ALA A 330 -2.25 -11.65 27.23
CA ALA A 330 -2.03 -10.56 26.27
C ALA A 330 -0.59 -10.54 25.74
N ILE A 331 -0.34 -9.70 24.74
CA ILE A 331 0.98 -9.43 24.18
C ILE A 331 1.24 -7.92 24.27
N PRO A 332 1.82 -7.41 25.38
CA PRO A 332 2.35 -6.05 25.41
C PRO A 332 3.47 -5.89 24.39
N GLY A 333 3.45 -4.76 23.68
CA GLY A 333 4.47 -4.40 22.71
C GLY A 333 4.75 -2.91 22.73
N ILE A 334 6.03 -2.56 22.55
CA ILE A 334 6.49 -1.20 22.28
C ILE A 334 7.18 -1.19 20.92
N TYR A 335 6.95 -0.14 20.15
CA TYR A 335 7.51 -0.02 18.82
C TYR A 335 7.76 1.43 18.45
N GLY A 336 8.59 1.61 17.44
CA GLY A 336 8.84 2.91 16.86
C GLY A 336 9.27 2.80 15.42
N TRP A 337 9.16 3.92 14.71
CA TRP A 337 9.64 4.05 13.34
C TRP A 337 10.21 5.44 13.10
N TYR A 338 11.06 5.53 12.09
CA TYR A 338 11.54 6.78 11.56
C TYR A 338 11.70 6.67 10.05
N GLY A 339 10.99 7.51 9.32
CA GLY A 339 11.15 7.70 7.89
C GLY A 339 11.83 9.03 7.60
N SER A 340 12.84 9.04 6.74
CA SER A 340 13.44 10.27 6.27
C SER A 340 12.41 11.20 5.60
N GLY A 341 12.70 12.50 5.61
CA GLY A 341 11.77 13.56 5.17
C GLY A 341 12.45 14.57 4.26
N ASP A 342 11.64 15.45 3.67
CA ASP A 342 12.11 16.49 2.75
C ASP A 342 12.89 17.59 3.48
N ASP A 343 13.94 18.11 2.83
CA ASP A 343 14.71 19.26 3.33
C ASP A 343 14.04 20.59 2.96
N SER A 344 14.70 21.73 3.18
CA SER A 344 14.11 23.06 2.92
C SER A 344 14.08 23.50 1.44
N ASN A 345 14.60 22.70 0.51
CA ASN A 345 14.80 23.06 -0.88
C ASN A 345 13.85 22.26 -1.80
N PRO A 346 12.75 22.85 -2.30
CA PRO A 346 11.81 22.15 -3.16
C PRO A 346 12.36 21.78 -4.55
N SER A 347 13.59 22.18 -4.88
CA SER A 347 14.19 21.99 -6.21
C SER A 347 15.28 20.93 -6.28
N ASN A 348 15.50 20.13 -5.22
CA ASN A 348 16.45 19.02 -5.23
C ASN A 348 15.76 17.64 -5.09
N GLY A 349 14.45 17.57 -5.29
CA GLY A 349 13.69 16.33 -5.16
C GLY A 349 13.11 16.15 -3.76
N SER A 350 12.98 14.88 -3.34
CA SER A 350 12.40 14.50 -2.05
C SER A 350 13.36 13.66 -1.23
N GLY A 351 13.41 13.93 0.08
CA GLY A 351 14.20 13.18 1.06
C GLY A 351 13.43 12.00 1.69
N ARG A 352 12.21 11.75 1.23
CA ARG A 352 11.35 10.67 1.74
C ARG A 352 11.66 9.36 1.02
N MET A 353 11.56 8.23 1.71
CA MET A 353 11.72 6.91 1.06
C MET A 353 10.70 6.74 -0.08
N PRO A 354 11.10 6.30 -1.29
CA PRO A 354 10.15 5.99 -2.34
C PRO A 354 9.38 4.70 -2.07
N SER A 355 8.13 4.61 -2.52
CA SER A 355 7.30 3.39 -2.44
C SER A 355 6.48 3.21 -3.71
N LEU A 356 6.33 1.97 -4.18
CA LEU A 356 5.58 1.65 -5.39
C LEU A 356 4.10 1.40 -5.08
N SER A 357 3.81 0.47 -4.17
CA SER A 357 2.46 0.23 -3.68
C SER A 357 2.50 -0.42 -2.31
N VAL A 358 1.60 0.00 -1.43
CA VAL A 358 1.43 -0.57 -0.09
C VAL A 358 -0.02 -0.95 0.13
N ASN A 359 -0.76 -1.19 -0.96
CA ASN A 359 -2.21 -1.40 -0.97
C ASN A 359 -2.67 -2.58 -0.12
N ASN A 360 -1.98 -3.70 -0.24
CA ASN A 360 -2.30 -4.90 0.53
C ASN A 360 -1.52 -4.96 1.85
N SER A 361 -0.81 -3.90 2.23
CA SER A 361 -0.10 -3.84 3.51
C SER A 361 -1.06 -3.59 4.66
N ASN A 362 -1.08 -4.53 5.59
CA ASN A 362 -1.78 -4.42 6.86
C ASN A 362 -0.79 -4.05 7.96
N ASN A 363 -0.56 -2.75 8.14
CA ASN A 363 0.34 -2.22 9.15
C ASN A 363 -0.10 -2.62 10.57
N GLY A 364 0.67 -3.51 11.19
CA GLY A 364 0.42 -3.93 12.57
C GLY A 364 0.54 -2.82 13.62
N PHE A 365 1.08 -1.65 13.30
CA PHE A 365 1.23 -0.53 14.23
C PHE A 365 0.00 0.39 14.28
N SER A 366 -0.77 0.49 13.20
CA SER A 366 -1.87 1.45 13.08
C SER A 366 -2.94 0.93 12.12
N ASN A 367 -4.20 0.94 12.58
CA ASN A 367 -5.35 0.52 11.77
C ASN A 367 -6.07 1.70 11.12
N PHE A 368 -5.78 2.94 11.52
CA PHE A 368 -6.52 4.13 11.11
C PHE A 368 -5.62 5.19 10.48
N ALA A 369 -4.52 5.57 11.15
CA ALA A 369 -3.60 6.57 10.60
C ALA A 369 -2.90 6.08 9.32
N PHE A 370 -2.47 4.81 9.31
CA PHE A 370 -1.83 4.16 8.16
C PHE A 370 -2.69 3.01 7.60
N ASN A 371 -2.24 2.39 6.49
CA ASN A 371 -2.92 1.23 5.90
C ASN A 371 -2.74 0.00 6.80
N GLY A 372 -3.79 -0.51 7.45
CA GLY A 372 -3.64 -1.48 8.54
C GLY A 372 -4.93 -2.09 9.10
N ASN A 373 -6.06 -1.91 8.44
CA ASN A 373 -7.27 -2.62 8.80
C ASN A 373 -7.37 -3.93 8.01
N PRO A 374 -7.57 -5.09 8.67
CA PRO A 374 -7.69 -6.38 7.98
C PRO A 374 -8.98 -6.53 7.15
N TYR A 375 -10.00 -5.71 7.40
CA TYR A 375 -11.30 -5.77 6.76
C TYR A 375 -11.67 -4.46 6.07
N ILE A 376 -12.91 -4.34 5.59
CA ILE A 376 -13.37 -3.10 4.96
C ILE A 376 -13.57 -2.07 6.08
N ALA A 377 -12.69 -1.10 6.18
CA ALA A 377 -12.82 0.02 7.10
C ALA A 377 -12.15 1.28 6.54
N ARG A 378 -12.30 2.38 7.28
CA ARG A 378 -11.57 3.62 7.01
C ARG A 378 -10.16 3.51 7.60
N GLU A 379 -9.15 3.72 6.78
CA GLU A 379 -7.73 3.57 7.11
C GLU A 379 -6.87 4.49 6.24
N ALA A 380 -5.55 4.50 6.45
CA ALA A 380 -4.62 5.38 5.73
C ALA A 380 -5.07 6.84 5.77
N ILE A 381 -5.65 7.29 6.89
CA ILE A 381 -6.19 8.64 7.04
C ILE A 381 -5.08 9.68 7.02
N LEU A 382 -3.93 9.37 7.62
CA LEU A 382 -2.75 10.22 7.68
C LEU A 382 -1.80 9.91 6.51
N GLY A 383 -1.48 8.64 6.29
CA GLY A 383 -0.46 8.20 5.34
C GLY A 383 -0.79 6.88 4.67
N TYR A 384 -0.48 6.74 3.39
CA TYR A 384 -0.49 5.43 2.73
C TYR A 384 0.70 4.60 3.21
N SER A 385 1.87 5.23 3.28
CA SER A 385 3.10 4.68 3.89
C SER A 385 3.50 5.49 5.11
N MET A 386 4.46 4.98 5.87
CA MET A 386 5.02 5.67 7.03
C MET A 386 6.18 6.63 6.67
N ALA A 387 6.52 6.79 5.38
CA ALA A 387 7.61 7.68 4.94
C ALA A 387 7.30 9.15 5.25
N GLY A 388 8.31 9.97 5.57
CA GLY A 388 8.10 11.37 5.96
C GLY A 388 7.47 11.55 7.35
N THR A 389 7.42 10.49 8.16
CA THR A 389 6.94 10.53 9.55
C THR A 389 7.89 9.77 10.47
N TRP A 390 7.79 10.05 11.76
CA TRP A 390 8.33 9.22 12.82
C TRP A 390 7.21 8.91 13.82
N GLY A 391 7.41 7.89 14.64
CA GLY A 391 6.49 7.66 15.74
C GLY A 391 7.00 6.66 16.76
N VAL A 392 6.35 6.71 17.92
CA VAL A 392 6.54 5.77 19.02
C VAL A 392 5.16 5.32 19.45
N GLY A 393 4.98 4.01 19.55
CA GLY A 393 3.71 3.41 19.89
C GLY A 393 3.86 2.32 20.94
N ALA A 394 2.76 2.11 21.65
CA ALA A 394 2.59 0.98 22.54
C ALA A 394 1.29 0.27 22.19
N ARG A 395 1.27 -1.05 22.35
CA ARG A 395 0.06 -1.86 22.22
C ARG A 395 -0.03 -2.89 23.33
N LEU A 396 -1.27 -3.23 23.66
CA LEU A 396 -1.58 -4.42 24.43
C LEU A 396 -2.51 -5.26 23.56
N LYS A 397 -1.92 -6.26 22.90
CA LYS A 397 -2.57 -7.06 21.86
C LYS A 397 -3.18 -8.32 22.46
N ASP A 398 -4.26 -8.79 21.84
CA ASP A 398 -4.90 -10.08 22.13
C ASP A 398 -5.32 -10.27 23.61
N MET A 399 -5.66 -9.18 24.31
CA MET A 399 -6.25 -9.27 25.65
C MET A 399 -7.55 -10.07 25.60
N SER A 400 -7.74 -11.04 26.49
CA SER A 400 -8.97 -11.82 26.54
C SER A 400 -9.54 -11.86 27.96
N PHE A 401 -10.79 -11.43 28.09
CA PHE A 401 -11.56 -11.47 29.35
C PHE A 401 -12.78 -12.40 29.26
N LEU A 402 -13.16 -12.78 28.04
CA LEU A 402 -14.26 -13.68 27.71
C LEU A 402 -13.77 -14.64 26.62
N GLU A 403 -14.29 -15.87 26.64
CA GLU A 403 -13.95 -16.87 25.63
C GLU A 403 -14.21 -16.32 24.21
N ASN A 404 -13.27 -16.60 23.30
CA ASN A 404 -13.33 -16.19 21.89
C ASN A 404 -13.37 -14.68 21.62
N LEU A 405 -13.29 -13.83 22.65
CA LEU A 405 -13.21 -12.38 22.53
C LEU A 405 -11.79 -11.90 22.81
N LYS A 406 -11.21 -11.23 21.83
CA LYS A 406 -9.88 -10.60 21.91
C LYS A 406 -10.00 -9.09 21.75
N HIS A 407 -9.20 -8.36 22.52
CA HIS A 407 -9.08 -6.91 22.47
C HIS A 407 -7.64 -6.51 22.19
N THR A 408 -7.45 -5.51 21.35
CA THR A 408 -6.15 -4.87 21.10
C THR A 408 -6.29 -3.37 21.28
N LEU A 409 -5.64 -2.84 22.30
CA LEU A 409 -5.51 -1.40 22.52
C LEU A 409 -4.17 -0.93 21.96
N ARG A 410 -4.18 0.17 21.21
CA ARG A 410 -2.99 0.80 20.62
C ARG A 410 -3.00 2.29 20.90
N VAL A 411 -1.83 2.84 21.20
CA VAL A 411 -1.61 4.28 21.27
C VAL A 411 -0.34 4.61 20.51
N ASN A 412 -0.43 5.54 19.56
CA ASN A 412 0.70 6.01 18.76
C ASN A 412 0.86 7.51 18.89
N LEU A 413 2.08 7.97 19.18
CA LEU A 413 2.48 9.35 18.94
C LEU A 413 3.20 9.41 17.59
N ILE A 414 2.75 10.31 16.72
CA ILE A 414 3.21 10.45 15.34
C ILE A 414 3.67 11.90 15.13
N GLY A 415 4.80 12.09 14.46
CA GLY A 415 5.28 13.40 14.04
C GLY A 415 5.81 13.39 12.61
N GLY A 416 5.86 14.57 11.98
CA GLY A 416 6.45 14.70 10.65
C GLY A 416 7.97 14.77 10.66
N THR A 417 8.60 14.38 9.54
CA THR A 417 10.06 14.55 9.34
C THR A 417 10.41 15.54 8.23
N ASN A 418 9.41 16.16 7.60
CA ASN A 418 9.62 17.11 6.51
C ASN A 418 9.90 18.53 7.02
N ASN A 419 10.78 19.27 6.35
CA ASN A 419 11.12 20.62 6.77
C ASN A 419 9.91 21.58 6.65
N PRO A 420 9.60 22.41 7.66
CA PRO A 420 8.46 23.33 7.60
C PRO A 420 8.53 24.36 6.47
N THR A 421 9.74 24.67 5.99
CA THR A 421 9.95 25.54 4.83
C THR A 421 9.32 24.97 3.55
N MET A 422 9.22 23.64 3.43
CA MET A 422 8.53 23.01 2.29
C MET A 422 7.06 23.37 2.26
N ALA A 423 6.37 23.22 3.40
CA ALA A 423 4.97 23.61 3.55
C ALA A 423 4.76 25.07 3.13
N LYS A 424 5.59 25.98 3.64
CA LYS A 424 5.54 27.42 3.29
C LYS A 424 5.75 27.70 1.80
N ARG A 425 6.68 27.00 1.15
CA ARG A 425 6.98 27.21 -0.28
C ARG A 425 5.89 26.61 -1.18
N MET A 426 5.28 25.51 -0.75
CA MET A 426 4.15 24.88 -1.43
C MET A 426 2.85 25.67 -1.26
N SER A 427 2.64 26.33 -0.11
CA SER A 427 1.47 27.19 0.13
C SER A 427 1.49 28.49 -0.67
N ASN A 428 2.68 28.97 -1.04
CA ASN A 428 2.90 30.28 -1.67
C ASN A 428 3.21 30.22 -3.18
N SER A 429 2.87 29.14 -3.88
CA SER A 429 3.09 29.05 -5.33
C SER A 429 2.25 30.11 -6.08
N TRP A 430 2.89 31.20 -6.52
CA TRP A 430 2.25 32.18 -7.39
C TRP A 430 1.82 31.52 -8.71
N GLY A 431 0.51 31.49 -8.97
CA GLY A 431 -0.08 30.96 -10.21
C GLY A 431 -0.44 29.47 -10.22
N GLY A 432 -0.13 28.72 -9.15
CA GLY A 432 -0.63 27.36 -8.91
C GLY A 432 -1.52 27.36 -7.66
N GLY A 433 -2.55 26.53 -7.60
CA GLY A 433 -3.42 26.46 -6.41
C GLY A 433 -2.61 26.27 -5.12
N ASN A 434 -3.02 26.96 -4.05
CA ASN A 434 -2.40 26.89 -2.73
C ASN A 434 -2.47 25.45 -2.18
N ILE A 435 -1.31 24.82 -1.94
CA ILE A 435 -1.23 23.44 -1.43
C ILE A 435 -1.14 23.46 0.09
N ALA A 436 -2.20 22.99 0.74
CA ALA A 436 -2.29 22.76 2.18
C ALA A 436 -1.90 21.32 2.56
N ALA A 437 -1.72 21.07 3.87
CA ALA A 437 -1.28 19.79 4.43
C ALA A 437 -2.06 18.57 3.90
N ASN A 438 -3.37 18.71 3.71
CA ASN A 438 -4.27 17.63 3.31
C ASN A 438 -4.70 17.72 1.82
N SER A 439 -3.97 18.46 0.99
CA SER A 439 -4.37 18.71 -0.40
C SER A 439 -4.27 17.49 -1.30
N ASN A 440 -3.69 16.38 -0.83
CA ASN A 440 -3.57 15.12 -1.60
C ASN A 440 -3.01 15.33 -3.02
N SER A 441 -2.10 16.30 -3.16
CA SER A 441 -1.42 16.56 -4.43
C SER A 441 -0.40 15.46 -4.71
N ILE A 442 0.13 15.41 -5.93
CA ILE A 442 1.21 14.50 -6.30
C ILE A 442 2.33 14.48 -5.24
N GLY A 443 2.88 13.30 -4.93
CA GLY A 443 3.96 13.12 -3.96
C GLY A 443 3.59 13.41 -2.50
N MET A 444 2.31 13.69 -2.23
CA MET A 444 1.79 13.88 -0.88
C MET A 444 0.98 12.67 -0.46
N ASP A 445 1.16 12.29 0.80
CA ASP A 445 0.21 11.45 1.50
C ASP A 445 -1.07 12.22 1.81
N PRO A 446 -2.14 11.54 2.30
CA PRO A 446 -3.36 12.19 2.73
C PRO A 446 -3.17 13.38 3.65
N LEU A 447 -2.17 13.32 4.54
CA LEU A 447 -1.66 14.43 5.33
C LEU A 447 -0.13 14.51 5.20
N TYR A 448 0.37 15.62 4.65
CA TYR A 448 1.80 15.91 4.63
C TYR A 448 2.20 16.60 5.93
N MET A 449 3.03 15.93 6.75
CA MET A 449 3.43 16.43 8.07
C MET A 449 4.85 16.99 8.07
N THR A 450 5.02 18.15 8.68
CA THR A 450 6.33 18.77 8.92
C THR A 450 6.86 18.42 10.31
N THR A 451 8.12 18.77 10.61
CA THR A 451 8.70 18.60 11.96
C THR A 451 8.03 19.44 13.05
N GLN A 452 7.05 20.29 12.71
CA GLN A 452 6.24 21.06 13.67
C GLN A 452 4.82 20.47 13.84
N ASP A 453 4.50 19.41 13.10
CA ASP A 453 3.17 18.78 13.10
C ASP A 453 3.21 17.46 13.87
N TYR A 454 2.18 17.21 14.67
CA TYR A 454 2.04 16.01 15.51
C TYR A 454 0.64 15.42 15.38
N ALA A 455 0.52 14.12 15.61
CA ALA A 455 -0.75 13.45 15.78
C ALA A 455 -0.65 12.35 16.86
N MET A 456 -1.76 12.03 17.51
CA MET A 456 -1.87 10.92 18.44
C MET A 456 -3.04 10.03 18.05
N GLU A 457 -2.76 8.77 17.74
CA GLU A 457 -3.77 7.76 17.47
C GLU A 457 -4.07 6.98 18.75
N VAL A 458 -5.35 6.80 19.06
CA VAL A 458 -5.82 5.82 20.04
C VAL A 458 -6.77 4.88 19.30
N GLY A 459 -6.45 3.59 19.31
CA GLY A 459 -7.22 2.56 18.60
C GLY A 459 -7.57 1.39 19.50
N LEU A 460 -8.83 0.95 19.46
CA LEU A 460 -9.34 -0.22 20.15
C LEU A 460 -10.01 -1.16 19.14
N THR A 461 -9.36 -2.29 18.88
CA THR A 461 -9.91 -3.37 18.05
C THR A 461 -10.41 -4.50 18.95
N ASN A 462 -11.63 -4.93 18.73
CA ASN A 462 -12.26 -6.06 19.40
C ASN A 462 -12.58 -7.10 18.33
N THR A 463 -12.26 -8.36 18.57
CA THR A 463 -12.51 -9.45 17.63
C THR A 463 -13.15 -10.59 18.41
N TYR A 464 -14.39 -10.90 18.04
CA TYR A 464 -15.16 -11.97 18.63
C TYR A 464 -15.35 -13.10 17.62
N LYS A 465 -14.78 -14.26 17.91
CA LYS A 465 -14.96 -15.47 17.12
C LYS A 465 -16.24 -16.17 17.55
N MET A 466 -17.37 -15.71 17.00
CA MET A 466 -18.69 -16.24 17.33
C MET A 466 -18.83 -17.73 16.92
N TYR A 467 -18.29 -18.09 15.76
CA TYR A 467 -18.17 -19.48 15.27
C TYR A 467 -16.83 -19.67 14.55
N ASP A 468 -16.43 -20.92 14.29
CA ASP A 468 -15.18 -21.26 13.58
C ASP A 468 -15.04 -20.55 12.22
N ASN A 469 -16.15 -20.30 11.55
CA ASN A 469 -16.25 -19.64 10.26
C ASN A 469 -16.83 -18.21 10.33
N PHE A 470 -17.12 -17.68 11.53
CA PHE A 470 -17.80 -16.38 11.67
C PHE A 470 -17.16 -15.51 12.75
N THR A 471 -16.72 -14.32 12.34
CA THR A 471 -16.03 -13.36 13.19
C THR A 471 -16.75 -12.02 13.17
N ILE A 472 -16.94 -11.41 14.34
CA ILE A 472 -17.44 -10.05 14.48
C ILE A 472 -16.26 -9.19 14.95
N MET A 473 -15.95 -8.13 14.23
CA MET A 473 -14.91 -7.17 14.60
C MET A 473 -15.55 -5.81 14.90
N LEU A 474 -15.16 -5.18 16.01
CA LEU A 474 -15.45 -3.78 16.30
C LEU A 474 -14.14 -3.03 16.42
N ASP A 475 -13.92 -2.03 15.58
CA ASP A 475 -12.73 -1.19 15.60
C ASP A 475 -13.11 0.26 15.85
N ALA A 476 -12.54 0.89 16.87
CA ALA A 476 -12.77 2.29 17.19
C ALA A 476 -11.43 3.02 17.22
N ALA A 477 -11.32 4.11 16.47
CA ALA A 477 -10.09 4.87 16.36
C ALA A 477 -10.36 6.38 16.42
N TYR A 478 -9.44 7.10 17.09
CA TYR A 478 -9.42 8.55 17.18
C TYR A 478 -8.00 9.04 16.88
N LEU A 479 -7.88 10.10 16.07
CA LEU A 479 -6.59 10.68 15.71
C LEU A 479 -6.56 12.16 16.08
N ALA A 480 -6.04 12.47 17.27
CA ALA A 480 -5.82 13.83 17.71
C ALA A 480 -4.74 14.48 16.83
N THR A 481 -4.99 15.63 16.21
CA THR A 481 -4.09 16.22 15.21
C THR A 481 -3.74 17.66 15.57
N TRP A 482 -2.44 17.97 15.59
CA TRP A 482 -1.90 19.30 15.87
C TRP A 482 -1.02 19.75 14.71
N LEU A 483 -1.55 20.66 13.89
CA LEU A 483 -0.84 21.25 12.77
C LEU A 483 -0.38 22.67 13.11
N ASP A 484 0.84 23.02 12.70
CA ASP A 484 1.38 24.36 12.87
C ASP A 484 0.77 25.32 11.83
N GLN A 485 -0.14 26.17 12.31
CA GLN A 485 -0.85 27.18 11.51
C GLN A 485 -0.09 28.52 11.42
N SER A 486 1.20 28.56 11.77
CA SER A 486 2.02 29.78 11.61
C SER A 486 2.33 30.05 10.14
N LYS A 487 2.59 31.31 9.79
CA LYS A 487 3.00 31.71 8.42
C LYS A 487 4.32 31.08 7.95
N SER A 488 5.09 30.51 8.87
CA SER A 488 6.31 29.73 8.57
C SER A 488 6.02 28.32 8.10
N VAL A 489 4.79 27.82 8.30
CA VAL A 489 4.36 26.47 7.96
C VAL A 489 3.04 26.55 7.17
N TRP A 490 1.90 26.16 7.74
CA TRP A 490 0.63 26.06 7.02
C TRP A 490 -0.22 27.34 7.01
N GLY A 491 0.14 28.37 7.78
CA GLY A 491 -0.67 29.58 7.97
C GLY A 491 -0.88 30.47 6.75
N ASN A 492 -0.26 30.14 5.61
CA ASN A 492 -0.57 30.77 4.32
C ASN A 492 -1.47 29.90 3.43
N SER A 493 -1.82 28.69 3.87
CA SER A 493 -2.69 27.72 3.19
C SER A 493 -3.94 27.44 4.00
N LYS A 494 -4.97 26.87 3.38
CA LYS A 494 -6.24 26.52 4.02
C LYS A 494 -6.46 25.03 3.83
N MET A 495 -6.79 24.26 4.88
CA MET A 495 -7.00 22.79 4.86
C MET A 495 -8.14 22.30 3.94
N ASN A 496 -8.75 23.16 3.13
CA ASN A 496 -9.61 22.75 2.02
C ASN A 496 -9.72 23.83 0.94
N GLY A 497 -8.71 24.71 0.88
CA GLY A 497 -8.77 25.96 0.12
C GLY A 497 -9.71 27.03 0.70
N LYS A 498 -10.34 26.81 1.86
CA LYS A 498 -11.31 27.76 2.46
C LYS A 498 -11.18 27.99 3.97
N SER A 499 -10.88 26.97 4.78
CA SER A 499 -10.79 27.05 6.25
C SER A 499 -9.43 26.59 6.78
N ASP A 500 -8.96 27.20 7.88
CA ASP A 500 -7.81 26.72 8.68
C ASP A 500 -8.25 25.82 9.84
N GLU A 501 -9.55 25.55 9.96
CA GLU A 501 -10.07 24.73 11.04
C GLU A 501 -9.56 23.30 10.89
N VAL A 502 -8.67 22.93 11.80
CA VAL A 502 -8.19 21.55 12.02
C VAL A 502 -9.25 20.82 12.84
N ARG A 503 -9.69 19.66 12.36
CA ARG A 503 -10.56 18.75 13.12
C ARG A 503 -9.97 17.36 13.15
N ASP A 504 -10.10 16.71 14.30
CA ASP A 504 -9.60 15.36 14.52
C ASP A 504 -10.49 14.32 13.84
N PRO A 505 -9.94 13.45 12.97
CA PRO A 505 -10.67 12.32 12.43
C PRO A 505 -10.89 11.23 13.48
N TRP A 506 -12.03 10.58 13.38
CA TRP A 506 -12.36 9.41 14.17
C TRP A 506 -13.31 8.51 13.39
N ASN A 507 -13.28 7.21 13.71
CA ASN A 507 -14.18 6.23 13.12
C ASN A 507 -14.47 5.09 14.08
N VAL A 508 -15.69 4.59 14.04
CA VAL A 508 -16.10 3.32 14.64
C VAL A 508 -16.60 2.43 13.51
N ASN A 509 -16.02 1.24 13.40
CA ASN A 509 -16.36 0.22 12.42
C ASN A 509 -16.88 -1.02 13.12
N VAL A 510 -17.94 -1.63 12.59
CA VAL A 510 -18.33 -3.00 12.92
C VAL A 510 -18.36 -3.83 11.65
N SER A 511 -17.60 -4.93 11.63
CA SER A 511 -17.51 -5.86 10.52
C SER A 511 -17.98 -7.26 10.91
N PHE A 512 -18.83 -7.87 10.09
CA PHE A 512 -19.27 -9.25 10.19
C PHE A 512 -18.60 -10.06 9.07
N VAL A 513 -17.81 -11.05 9.44
CA VAL A 513 -16.92 -11.76 8.53
C VAL A 513 -17.22 -13.25 8.57
N TYR A 514 -17.86 -13.73 7.50
CA TYR A 514 -18.04 -15.16 7.24
C TYR A 514 -16.91 -15.66 6.35
N SER A 515 -16.29 -16.79 6.68
CA SER A 515 -15.21 -17.42 5.90
C SER A 515 -15.52 -18.88 5.70
N PHE A 516 -15.41 -19.38 4.48
CA PHE A 516 -15.79 -20.75 4.12
C PHE A 516 -14.73 -21.45 3.28
#